data_AF-A0A4U5MML9-F1
#
_entry.id   AF-A0A4U5MML9-F1
#
_cell.length_a   1.000
_cell.length_b   1.000
_cell.length_c   1.000
_cell.angle_alpha   90.00
_cell.angle_beta   90.00
_cell.angle_gamma   90.00
#
_symmetry.space_group_name_H-M   'P 1'
#
loop_
_entity.id
_entity.type
_entity.pdbx_description
1 polymer ?
#
loop_
_entity_poly.entity_id
_entity_poly.type
_entity_poly.pdbx_seq_one_letter_code
_entity_poly.pdbx_strand_id
1 'polypeptide(L)'
;MSDEEKIIEQLKKTKLEEEEKAIAVEVREVLKRIPEPEAEPEVVTFGGYTYILDDQGFFVPPYVMEAYYPRFVAQIHKKEGNFNPDVWKKDASMKPACIAWNYDTQKPDLDSVPEEASEEMQKLE
;
A
#
# COMPACT_ATOMS: atom_id res chain seq x y z
N MET A 1 -6.82 -36.11 -11.48
CA MET A 1 -5.86 -35.23 -12.20
C MET A 1 -4.88 -36.10 -12.94
N SER A 2 -4.83 -35.92 -14.26
CA SER A 2 -3.87 -36.58 -15.15
C SER A 2 -2.46 -36.08 -14.87
N ASP A 3 -1.45 -36.91 -15.13
CA ASP A 3 -0.04 -36.49 -15.00
C ASP A 3 0.29 -35.31 -15.93
N GLU A 4 -0.45 -35.17 -17.04
CA GLU A 4 -0.36 -34.03 -17.95
C GLU A 4 -0.84 -32.72 -17.30
N GLU A 5 -1.89 -32.76 -16.48
CA GLU A 5 -2.42 -31.58 -15.79
C GLU A 5 -1.42 -31.06 -14.73
N LYS A 6 -0.73 -31.97 -14.03
CA LYS A 6 0.30 -31.61 -13.04
C LYS A 6 1.53 -30.96 -13.69
N ILE A 7 1.93 -31.43 -14.87
CA ILE A 7 3.06 -30.86 -15.61
C ILE A 7 2.74 -29.44 -16.07
N ILE A 8 1.52 -29.21 -16.58
CA ILE A 8 1.07 -27.88 -17.00
C ILE A 8 1.00 -26.91 -15.81
N GLU A 9 0.52 -27.38 -14.66
CA GLU A 9 0.44 -26.56 -13.44
C GLU A 9 1.82 -26.17 -12.90
N GLN A 10 2.77 -27.11 -12.88
CA GLN A 10 4.16 -26.80 -12.52
C GLN A 10 4.80 -25.80 -13.49
N LEU A 11 4.63 -26.00 -14.80
CA LEU A 11 5.16 -25.08 -15.83
C LEU A 11 4.61 -23.65 -15.68
N LYS A 12 3.32 -23.51 -15.36
CA LYS A 12 2.71 -22.19 -15.08
C LYS A 12 3.32 -21.54 -13.85
N LYS A 13 3.52 -22.31 -12.78
CA LYS A 13 4.08 -21.82 -11.53
C LYS A 13 5.53 -21.33 -11.70
N THR A 14 6.35 -22.09 -12.44
CA THR A 14 7.74 -21.71 -12.72
C THR A 14 7.83 -20.45 -13.56
N LYS A 15 6.97 -20.31 -14.59
CA LYS A 15 6.92 -19.08 -15.41
C LYS A 15 6.52 -17.85 -14.60
N LEU A 16 5.56 -18.01 -13.69
CA LEU A 16 5.12 -16.92 -12.82
C LEU A 16 6.25 -16.46 -11.89
N GLU A 17 6.99 -17.41 -11.29
CA GLU A 17 8.16 -17.10 -10.44
C GLU A 17 9.29 -16.39 -11.21
N GLU A 18 9.51 -16.74 -12.48
CA GLU A 18 10.50 -16.09 -13.33
C GLU A 18 10.07 -14.65 -13.69
N GLU A 19 8.78 -14.43 -14.02
CA GLU A 19 8.24 -13.10 -14.27
C GLU A 19 8.29 -12.21 -13.01
N GLU A 20 7.91 -12.72 -11.84
CA GLU A 20 8.00 -11.96 -10.59
C GLU A 20 9.45 -11.56 -10.27
N LYS A 21 10.42 -12.44 -10.51
CA LYS A 21 11.84 -12.12 -10.36
C LYS A 21 12.29 -11.06 -11.36
N ALA A 22 11.85 -11.14 -12.62
CA ALA A 22 12.19 -10.16 -13.64
C ALA A 22 11.65 -8.76 -13.27
N ILE A 23 10.38 -8.68 -12.84
CA ILE A 23 9.74 -7.45 -12.38
C ILE A 23 10.47 -6.90 -11.14
N ALA A 24 10.83 -7.75 -10.18
CA ALA A 24 11.57 -7.32 -8.99
C ALA A 24 12.96 -6.73 -9.33
N VAL A 25 13.65 -7.28 -10.33
CA VAL A 25 14.92 -6.74 -10.83
C VAL A 25 14.71 -5.39 -11.50
N GLU A 26 13.69 -5.25 -12.35
CA GLU A 26 13.38 -4.02 -13.04
C GLU A 26 12.96 -2.90 -12.08
N VAL A 27 12.09 -3.20 -11.11
CA VAL A 27 11.71 -2.28 -10.03
C VAL A 27 12.94 -1.83 -9.25
N ARG A 28 13.87 -2.74 -8.93
CA ARG A 28 15.11 -2.40 -8.22
C ARG A 28 16.02 -1.49 -9.04
N GLU A 29 16.07 -1.65 -10.36
CA GLU A 29 16.84 -0.76 -11.23
C GLU A 29 16.20 0.64 -11.35
N VAL A 30 14.87 0.71 -11.47
CA VAL A 30 14.14 1.98 -11.48
C VAL A 30 14.35 2.74 -10.17
N LEU A 31 14.26 2.05 -9.02
CA LEU A 31 14.54 2.61 -7.69
C LEU A 31 15.98 3.11 -7.49
N LYS A 32 16.94 2.67 -8.32
CA LYS A 32 18.31 3.20 -8.32
C LYS A 32 18.45 4.50 -9.14
N ARG A 33 17.56 4.72 -10.11
CA ARG A 33 17.62 5.86 -11.04
C ARG A 33 16.83 7.07 -10.55
N ILE A 34 15.90 6.90 -9.60
CA ILE A 34 15.21 8.02 -8.97
C ILE A 34 16.27 8.82 -8.20
N PRO A 35 16.53 10.09 -8.57
CA PRO A 35 17.48 10.93 -7.87
C PRO A 35 17.04 11.02 -6.41
N GLU A 36 17.99 10.85 -5.49
CA GLU A 36 17.70 11.10 -4.08
C GLU A 36 17.36 12.58 -3.95
N PRO A 37 16.20 12.93 -3.38
CA PRO A 37 15.88 14.32 -3.11
C PRO A 37 17.00 14.92 -2.25
N GLU A 38 17.49 16.11 -2.63
CA GLU A 38 18.63 16.75 -1.97
C GLU A 38 18.39 17.06 -0.49
N ALA A 39 17.12 17.08 -0.07
CA ALA A 39 16.70 17.25 1.31
C ALA A 39 15.98 15.99 1.83
N GLU A 40 16.29 15.61 3.06
CA GLU A 40 15.49 14.63 3.79
C GLU A 40 14.06 15.17 3.96
N PRO A 41 13.03 14.32 3.79
CA PRO A 41 11.65 14.77 3.95
C PRO A 41 11.39 15.23 5.38
N GLU A 42 10.61 16.30 5.53
CA GLU A 42 10.09 16.67 6.84
C GLU A 42 9.10 15.60 7.33
N VAL A 43 9.27 15.18 8.59
CA VAL A 43 8.47 14.12 9.19
C VAL A 43 7.94 14.51 10.57
N VAL A 44 6.80 13.94 10.92
CA VAL A 44 6.26 13.97 12.28
C VAL A 44 5.97 12.56 12.75
N THR A 45 6.25 12.29 14.02
CA THR A 45 5.84 11.05 14.66
C THR A 45 4.61 11.32 15.51
N PHE A 46 3.50 10.66 15.20
CA PHE A 46 2.25 10.76 15.96
C PHE A 46 1.70 9.36 16.26
N GLY A 47 1.30 9.11 17.51
CA GLY A 47 0.77 7.81 17.92
C GLY A 47 1.76 6.64 17.78
N GLY A 48 3.07 6.91 17.64
CA GLY A 48 4.10 5.90 17.40
C GLY A 48 4.41 5.60 15.93
N TYR A 49 3.90 6.42 15.00
CA TYR A 49 4.04 6.22 13.56
C TYR A 49 4.50 7.46 12.84
N THR A 50 5.23 7.24 11.75
CA THR A 50 5.86 8.29 10.97
C THR A 50 4.94 8.75 9.85
N TYR A 51 4.72 10.06 9.76
CA TYR A 51 4.03 10.75 8.68
C TYR A 51 5.01 11.69 7.97
N ILE A 52 4.80 11.90 6.68
CA ILE A 52 5.69 12.67 5.81
C ILE A 52 4.96 13.93 5.35
N LEU A 53 5.62 15.09 5.38
CA LEU A 53 5.07 16.32 4.82
C LEU A 53 5.06 16.24 3.29
N ASP A 54 3.89 16.44 2.70
CA ASP A 54 3.74 16.55 1.24
C ASP A 54 4.03 17.97 0.73
N ASP A 55 3.96 18.16 -0.58
CA ASP A 55 4.14 19.44 -1.25
C ASP A 55 2.98 20.43 -1.02
N GLN A 56 1.85 19.94 -0.52
CA GLN A 56 0.68 20.73 -0.14
C GLN A 56 0.74 21.20 1.33
N GLY A 57 1.75 20.77 2.10
CA GLY A 57 1.93 21.13 3.50
C GLY A 57 1.13 20.27 4.48
N PHE A 58 0.66 19.10 4.08
CA PHE A 58 -0.04 18.13 4.92
C PHE A 58 0.86 16.97 5.32
N PHE A 59 0.73 16.50 6.56
CA PHE A 59 1.38 15.26 7.00
C PHE A 59 0.54 14.06 6.58
N VAL A 60 1.06 13.31 5.60
CA VAL A 60 0.39 12.16 4.98
C VAL A 60 1.06 10.84 5.37
N PRO A 61 0.34 9.69 5.26
CA PRO A 61 0.94 8.39 5.47
C PRO A 61 2.08 8.10 4.48
N PRO A 62 3.12 7.34 4.87
CA PRO A 62 4.31 7.12 4.05
C PRO A 62 4.04 6.56 2.65
N TYR A 63 3.05 5.67 2.48
CA TYR A 63 2.74 5.06 1.19
C TYR A 63 2.30 6.08 0.12
N VAL A 64 1.74 7.23 0.51
CA VAL A 64 1.37 8.31 -0.42
C VAL A 64 2.60 8.95 -1.05
N MET A 65 3.72 8.94 -0.31
CA MET A 65 4.97 9.55 -0.70
C MET A 65 5.98 8.56 -1.30
N GLU A 66 5.56 7.33 -1.59
CA GLU A 66 6.43 6.25 -2.08
C GLU A 66 7.06 6.59 -3.44
N ALA A 67 6.37 7.35 -4.29
CA ALA A 67 6.93 7.80 -5.57
C ALA A 67 8.04 8.85 -5.41
N TYR A 68 7.98 9.66 -4.35
CA TYR A 68 8.91 10.77 -4.11
C TYR A 68 10.11 10.35 -3.25
N TYR A 69 9.86 9.53 -2.22
CA TYR A 69 10.87 9.10 -1.24
C TYR A 69 10.91 7.56 -1.10
N PRO A 70 11.09 6.78 -2.18
CA PRO A 70 10.86 5.34 -2.17
C PRO A 70 11.74 4.59 -1.16
N ARG A 71 13.01 4.98 -1.03
CA ARG A 71 13.94 4.34 -0.08
C ARG A 71 13.57 4.62 1.37
N PHE A 72 13.18 5.85 1.67
CA PHE A 72 12.81 6.28 3.01
C PHE A 72 11.50 5.63 3.45
N VAL A 73 10.50 5.64 2.57
CA VAL A 73 9.21 4.97 2.80
C VAL A 73 9.40 3.47 3.01
N ALA A 74 10.25 2.81 2.21
CA ALA A 74 10.55 1.38 2.40
C ALA A 74 11.18 1.07 3.78
N GLN A 75 12.00 1.98 4.32
CA GLN A 75 12.56 1.82 5.67
C GLN A 75 11.48 1.95 6.75
N ILE A 76 10.56 2.90 6.61
CA ILE A 76 9.42 3.06 7.51
C ILE A 76 8.54 1.80 7.46
N HIS A 77 8.17 1.33 6.27
CA HIS A 77 7.34 0.12 6.11
C HIS A 77 7.96 -1.11 6.76
N LYS A 78 9.28 -1.26 6.66
CA LYS A 78 10.00 -2.37 7.30
C LYS A 78 9.99 -2.30 8.83
N LYS A 79 9.96 -1.09 9.41
CA LYS A 79 10.04 -0.86 10.86
C LYS A 79 8.66 -0.81 11.52
N GLU A 80 7.71 -0.16 10.87
CA GLU A 80 6.41 0.22 11.45
C GLU A 80 5.23 -0.53 10.82
N GLY A 81 5.44 -1.22 9.70
CA GLY A 81 4.38 -1.81 8.88
C GLY A 81 3.93 -0.88 7.75
N ASN A 82 3.18 -1.42 6.80
CA ASN A 82 2.72 -0.73 5.61
C ASN A 82 1.29 -0.19 5.78
N PHE A 83 1.17 1.13 5.77
CA PHE A 83 -0.10 1.85 5.95
C PHE A 83 -1.06 1.73 4.76
N ASN A 84 -0.64 1.18 3.62
CA ASN A 84 -1.49 1.00 2.46
C ASN A 84 -2.52 -0.12 2.68
N PRO A 85 -3.84 0.18 2.76
CA PRO A 85 -4.90 -0.81 2.95
C PRO A 85 -4.87 -1.97 1.96
N ASP A 86 -4.43 -1.74 0.73
CA ASP A 86 -4.42 -2.77 -0.30
C ASP A 86 -3.29 -3.81 -0.10
N VAL A 87 -2.24 -3.45 0.64
CA VAL A 87 -1.13 -4.37 0.96
C VAL A 87 -1.58 -5.39 2.00
N TRP A 88 -2.20 -4.95 3.08
CA TRP A 88 -2.59 -5.86 4.16
C TRP A 88 -3.95 -6.55 3.96
N LYS A 89 -4.71 -6.17 2.93
CA LYS A 89 -5.75 -7.04 2.35
C LYS A 89 -5.16 -8.32 1.74
N LYS A 90 -3.92 -8.28 1.24
CA LYS A 90 -3.22 -9.41 0.63
C LYS A 90 -2.31 -10.13 1.61
N ASP A 91 -1.67 -9.39 2.50
CA ASP A 91 -0.77 -9.90 3.54
C ASP A 91 -0.96 -9.15 4.87
N ALA A 92 -1.76 -9.73 5.77
CA ALA A 92 -2.05 -9.15 7.07
C ALA A 92 -0.82 -8.96 7.97
N SER A 93 0.31 -9.65 7.71
CA SER A 93 1.53 -9.51 8.50
C SER A 93 2.22 -8.16 8.29
N MET A 94 1.95 -7.51 7.15
CA MET A 94 2.49 -6.19 6.78
C MET A 94 1.73 -5.05 7.45
N LYS A 95 0.66 -5.33 8.19
CA LYS A 95 -0.20 -4.33 8.81
C LYS A 95 0.50 -3.62 9.99
N PRO A 96 0.46 -2.28 10.07
CA PRO A 96 0.95 -1.53 11.22
C PRO A 96 0.22 -1.91 12.51
N ALA A 97 0.97 -2.02 13.61
CA ALA A 97 0.44 -2.51 14.89
C ALA A 97 -0.68 -1.61 15.49
N CYS A 98 -0.75 -0.32 15.14
CA CYS A 98 -1.78 0.60 15.63
C CYS A 98 -3.13 0.44 14.99
N ILE A 99 -3.18 -0.17 13.82
CA ILE A 99 -4.44 -0.34 13.13
C ILE A 99 -5.13 -1.52 13.79
N ALA A 100 -6.04 -1.24 14.72
CA ALA A 100 -6.87 -2.28 15.34
C ALA A 100 -7.93 -2.83 14.36
N TRP A 101 -8.16 -2.14 13.25
CA TRP A 101 -9.19 -2.46 12.27
C TRP A 101 -8.92 -3.79 11.56
N ASN A 102 -9.74 -4.81 11.80
CA ASN A 102 -9.65 -6.08 11.07
C ASN A 102 -10.63 -6.08 9.90
N TYR A 103 -10.09 -5.96 8.68
CA TYR A 103 -10.84 -5.80 7.43
C TYR A 103 -11.89 -6.90 7.23
N ASP A 104 -11.58 -8.16 7.56
CA ASP A 104 -12.52 -9.27 7.37
C ASP A 104 -13.73 -9.22 8.32
N THR A 105 -13.59 -8.54 9.47
CA THR A 105 -14.64 -8.45 10.49
C THR A 105 -15.35 -7.10 10.55
N GLN A 106 -14.78 -6.08 9.91
CA GLN A 106 -15.24 -4.69 9.99
C GLN A 106 -15.25 -4.05 8.59
N LYS A 107 -15.54 -4.84 7.54
CA LYS A 107 -15.87 -4.26 6.22
C LYS A 107 -16.97 -3.22 6.44
N PRO A 108 -16.79 -1.98 5.96
CA PRO A 108 -17.90 -1.04 5.94
C PRO A 108 -18.97 -1.68 5.04
N ASP A 109 -20.15 -1.94 5.60
CA ASP A 109 -21.31 -2.33 4.82
C ASP A 109 -21.65 -1.14 3.92
N LEU A 110 -21.12 -1.15 2.69
CA LEU A 110 -21.38 -0.11 1.69
C LEU A 110 -22.87 -0.06 1.29
N ASP A 111 -23.64 -1.07 1.66
CA ASP A 111 -25.10 -1.13 1.52
C ASP A 111 -25.87 -0.45 2.68
N SER A 112 -25.17 0.10 3.68
CA SER A 112 -25.79 0.74 4.86
C SER A 112 -25.68 2.26 4.89
N VAL A 113 -25.40 2.90 3.76
CA VAL A 113 -25.55 4.36 3.63
C VAL A 113 -27.05 4.68 3.70
N PRO A 114 -27.55 5.38 4.73
CA PRO A 114 -28.93 5.83 4.74
C PRO A 114 -29.12 6.82 3.58
N GLU A 115 -30.16 6.60 2.78
CA GLU A 115 -30.54 7.41 1.62
C GLU A 115 -30.84 8.90 1.96
N GLU A 116 -30.81 9.26 3.25
CA GLU A 116 -31.09 10.60 3.76
C GLU A 116 -29.95 11.62 3.52
N ALA A 117 -28.73 11.20 3.15
CA ALA A 117 -27.65 12.14 2.83
C ALA A 117 -27.72 12.70 1.39
N SER A 118 -28.67 12.24 0.57
CA SER A 118 -28.83 12.67 -0.83
C SER A 118 -29.72 13.91 -0.99
N GLU A 119 -30.63 14.20 -0.04
CA GLU A 119 -31.59 15.31 -0.19
C GLU A 119 -31.07 16.69 0.27
N GLU A 120 -30.01 16.78 1.09
CA GLU A 120 -29.50 18.09 1.53
C GLU A 120 -28.65 18.84 0.48
N MET A 121 -28.24 18.20 -0.61
CA MET A 121 -27.52 18.89 -1.70
C MET A 121 -28.43 19.49 -2.79
N GLN A 122 -29.75 19.29 -2.73
CA GLN A 122 -30.70 19.84 -3.72
C GLN A 122 -31.46 21.11 -3.26
N LYS A 123 -31.12 21.69 -2.09
CA LYS A 123 -31.77 22.90 -1.56
C LYS A 123 -30.91 24.16 -1.53
N LEU A 124 -29.80 24.17 -2.26
CA LEU A 124 -28.87 25.31 -2.35
C LEU A 124 -28.70 25.89 -3.76
N GLU A 125 -29.66 25.69 -4.65
CA GLU A 125 -29.82 26.49 -5.88
C GLU A 125 -31.07 27.39 -5.82
#